data_AF-A0AA41T7W0-F1
#
_entry.id   AF-A0AA41T7W0-F1
#
_cell.length_a   1.000
_cell.length_b   1.000
_cell.length_c   1.000
_cell.angle_alpha   90.00
_cell.angle_beta   90.00
_cell.angle_gamma   90.00
#
_symmetry.space_group_name_H-M   'P 1'
#
loop_
_entity.id
_entity.type
_entity.pdbx_description
1 polymer ?
#
loop_
_entity_poly.entity_id
_entity_poly.type
_entity_poly.pdbx_seq_one_letter_code
_entity_poly.pdbx_strand_id
1 'polypeptide(L)'
;MELSQLLNEIRANYEKILTSNQIETVLSTRIQLEEDISKKMDKDEEALKAAQAELKEARRQWHHLQVEIESLHAVERGLENSLHASEQHYQMQLQDLEAVIDGLERELQEVRQGIERQLQEHEMLLNTKMRLEQEIATYRRLLEKEEIRTEKVDEVIKEWEGSFFKDNPRLRKKSVSLRFDLHLAATDEGCLQTKQDNLPDIEVRLIMRRSCSIPSIKPPSATS
;
A
#
# COMPACT_ATOMS: atom_id res chain seq x y z
N MET A 1 40.17 -114.53 78.25
CA MET A 1 40.69 -113.15 78.23
C MET A 1 40.74 -112.59 76.80
N GLU A 2 40.98 -113.42 75.79
CA GLU A 2 41.02 -113.03 74.36
C GLU A 2 39.68 -112.48 73.79
N LEU A 3 38.53 -113.07 74.13
CA LEU A 3 37.24 -112.68 73.54
C LEU A 3 36.76 -111.27 73.97
N SER A 4 36.99 -110.89 75.22
CA SER A 4 36.61 -109.57 75.75
C SER A 4 37.48 -108.44 75.19
N GLN A 5 38.75 -108.73 74.88
CA GLN A 5 39.65 -107.78 74.22
C GLN A 5 39.22 -107.57 72.76
N LEU A 6 38.92 -108.64 72.02
CA LEU A 6 38.40 -108.56 70.65
C LEU A 6 37.08 -107.78 70.56
N LEU A 7 36.14 -108.00 71.49
CA LEU A 7 34.86 -107.27 71.54
C LEU A 7 35.03 -105.77 71.82
N ASN A 8 35.98 -105.40 72.68
CA ASN A 8 36.30 -104.00 72.96
C ASN A 8 37.03 -103.34 71.79
N GLU A 9 37.92 -104.06 71.11
CA GLU A 9 38.57 -103.57 69.88
C GLU A 9 37.53 -103.36 68.76
N ILE A 10 36.59 -104.28 68.59
CA ILE A 10 35.49 -104.14 67.64
C ILE A 10 34.64 -102.91 68.00
N ARG A 11 34.27 -102.71 69.27
CA ARG A 11 33.52 -101.53 69.72
C ARG A 11 34.28 -100.23 69.47
N ALA A 12 35.56 -100.16 69.84
CA ALA A 12 36.40 -99.00 69.61
C ALA A 12 36.53 -98.69 68.11
N ASN A 13 36.61 -99.71 67.26
CA ASN A 13 36.64 -99.55 65.81
C ASN A 13 35.30 -99.00 65.27
N TYR A 14 34.16 -99.49 65.77
CA TYR A 14 32.85 -98.95 65.41
C TYR A 14 32.63 -97.51 65.91
N GLU A 15 33.04 -97.18 67.12
CA GLU A 15 32.97 -95.81 67.65
C GLU A 15 33.84 -94.85 66.83
N LYS A 16 35.02 -95.30 66.40
CA LYS A 16 35.90 -94.54 65.50
C LYS A 16 35.25 -94.34 64.11
N ILE A 17 34.59 -95.36 63.58
CA ILE A 17 33.85 -95.25 62.31
C ILE A 17 32.66 -94.30 62.45
N LEU A 18 31.88 -94.40 63.53
CA LEU A 18 30.73 -93.53 63.80
C LEU A 18 31.16 -92.07 63.96
N THR A 19 32.19 -91.80 64.75
CA THR A 19 32.73 -90.44 64.93
C THR A 19 33.31 -89.88 63.64
N SER A 20 34.05 -90.69 62.87
CA SER A 20 34.54 -90.30 61.54
C SER A 20 33.40 -89.97 60.58
N ASN A 21 32.36 -90.81 60.53
CA ASN A 21 31.20 -90.59 59.67
C ASN A 21 30.39 -89.36 60.08
N GLN A 22 30.26 -89.10 61.38
CA GLN A 22 29.58 -87.92 61.90
C GLN A 22 30.36 -86.63 61.63
N ILE A 23 31.69 -86.67 61.69
CA ILE A 23 32.55 -85.55 61.28
C ILE A 23 32.46 -85.33 59.76
N GLU A 24 32.53 -86.38 58.95
CA GLU A 24 32.40 -86.28 57.49
C GLU A 24 31.05 -85.70 57.06
N THR A 25 29.95 -86.11 57.67
CA THR A 25 28.61 -85.58 57.37
C THR A 25 28.47 -84.10 57.75
N VAL A 26 28.99 -83.69 58.91
CA VAL A 26 29.00 -82.28 59.33
C VAL A 26 29.90 -81.44 58.42
N LEU A 27 31.08 -81.94 58.02
CA LEU A 27 31.97 -81.24 57.09
C LEU A 27 31.34 -81.13 55.70
N SER A 28 30.74 -82.21 55.19
CA SER A 28 30.07 -82.23 53.90
C SER A 28 28.89 -81.25 53.83
N THR A 29 28.03 -81.24 54.87
CA THR A 29 26.91 -80.30 54.95
C THR A 29 27.37 -78.85 55.09
N ARG A 30 28.43 -78.59 55.86
CA ARG A 30 29.02 -77.26 55.96
C ARG A 30 29.59 -76.77 54.62
N ILE A 31 30.34 -77.61 53.91
CA ILE A 31 30.88 -77.28 52.58
C ILE A 31 29.75 -77.00 51.58
N GLN A 32 28.69 -77.83 51.58
CA GLN A 32 27.51 -77.58 50.74
C GLN A 32 26.85 -76.24 51.05
N LEU A 33 26.72 -75.88 52.32
CA LEU A 33 26.11 -74.62 52.73
C LEU A 33 26.99 -73.41 52.34
N GLU A 34 28.31 -73.51 52.50
CA GLU A 34 29.27 -72.51 52.04
C GLU A 34 29.23 -72.35 50.50
N GLU A 35 29.17 -73.46 49.75
CA GLU A 35 29.01 -73.44 48.30
C GLU A 35 27.68 -72.81 47.85
N ASP A 36 26.57 -73.15 48.51
CA ASP A 36 25.25 -72.61 48.18
C ASP A 36 25.15 -71.12 48.47
N ILE A 37 25.78 -70.65 49.57
CA ILE A 37 25.93 -69.22 49.86
C ILE A 37 26.77 -68.55 48.78
N SER A 38 27.91 -69.14 48.38
CA SER A 38 28.76 -68.57 47.33
C SER A 38 28.00 -68.46 46.01
N LYS A 39 27.32 -69.52 45.57
CA LYS A 39 26.49 -69.53 44.35
C LYS A 39 25.38 -68.49 44.41
N LYS A 40 24.79 -68.26 45.59
CA LYS A 40 23.76 -67.23 45.78
C LYS A 40 24.37 -65.83 45.70
N MET A 41 25.52 -65.61 46.33
CA MET A 41 26.24 -64.34 46.24
C MET A 41 26.64 -64.01 44.81
N ASP A 42 27.13 -64.99 44.04
CA ASP A 42 27.47 -64.81 42.63
C ASP A 42 26.24 -64.40 41.79
N LYS A 43 25.10 -65.06 42.01
CA LYS A 43 23.82 -64.72 41.35
C LYS A 43 23.33 -63.32 41.73
N ASP A 44 23.42 -62.97 43.01
CA ASP A 44 23.01 -61.65 43.51
C ASP A 44 23.94 -60.55 42.94
N GLU A 45 25.23 -60.83 42.77
CA GLU A 45 26.19 -59.92 42.11
C GLU A 45 25.89 -59.75 40.62
N GLU A 46 25.58 -60.83 39.91
CA GLU A 46 25.15 -60.77 38.50
C GLU A 46 23.87 -59.96 38.33
N ALA A 47 22.86 -60.21 39.18
CA ALA A 47 21.61 -59.46 39.18
C ALA A 47 21.83 -57.97 39.47
N LEU A 48 22.72 -57.64 40.41
CA LEU A 48 23.08 -56.26 40.71
C LEU A 48 23.77 -55.58 39.50
N LYS A 49 24.70 -56.28 38.84
CA LYS A 49 25.37 -55.77 37.63
C LYS A 49 24.36 -55.54 36.49
N ALA A 50 23.41 -56.45 36.30
CA ALA A 50 22.35 -56.30 35.31
C ALA A 50 21.47 -55.08 35.61
N ALA A 51 20.99 -54.93 36.85
CA ALA A 51 20.19 -53.77 37.26
C ALA A 51 20.95 -52.44 37.12
N GLN A 52 22.26 -52.43 37.42
CA GLN A 52 23.10 -51.25 37.18
C GLN A 52 23.26 -50.91 35.70
N ALA A 53 23.35 -51.91 34.83
CA ALA A 53 23.42 -51.70 33.39
C ALA A 53 22.10 -51.13 32.84
N GLU A 54 20.96 -51.68 33.27
CA GLU A 54 19.63 -51.16 32.92
C GLU A 54 19.43 -49.72 33.39
N LEU A 55 19.84 -49.39 34.62
CA LEU A 55 19.77 -48.02 35.14
C LEU A 55 20.63 -47.05 34.31
N LYS A 56 21.83 -47.46 33.90
CA LYS A 56 22.71 -46.64 33.05
C LYS A 56 22.08 -46.41 31.68
N GLU A 57 21.47 -47.43 31.10
CA GLU A 57 20.81 -47.33 29.80
C GLU A 57 19.57 -46.43 29.88
N ALA A 58 18.72 -46.61 30.90
CA ALA A 58 17.58 -45.73 31.14
C ALA A 58 18.00 -44.26 31.32
N ARG A 59 19.12 -43.99 32.01
CA ARG A 59 19.67 -42.63 32.14
C ARG A 59 20.15 -42.07 30.80
N ARG A 60 20.79 -42.89 29.95
CA ARG A 60 21.21 -42.46 28.61
C ARG A 60 20.02 -42.11 27.73
N GLN A 61 18.98 -42.95 27.76
CA GLN A 61 17.74 -42.71 27.02
C GLN A 61 17.04 -41.44 27.51
N TRP A 62 16.98 -41.23 28.84
CA TRP A 62 16.44 -40.00 29.41
C TRP A 62 17.19 -38.75 28.92
N HIS A 63 18.53 -38.76 28.98
CA HIS A 63 19.34 -37.66 28.47
C HIS A 63 19.15 -37.44 26.97
N HIS A 64 19.04 -38.52 26.18
CA HIS A 64 18.81 -38.42 24.74
C HIS A 64 17.46 -37.75 24.43
N LEU A 65 16.38 -38.20 25.08
CA LEU A 65 15.05 -37.61 24.94
C LEU A 65 15.03 -36.15 25.39
N GLN A 66 15.77 -35.81 26.45
CA GLN A 66 15.85 -34.42 26.90
C GLN A 66 16.51 -33.50 25.88
N VAL A 67 17.61 -33.94 25.26
CA VAL A 67 18.26 -33.19 24.17
C VAL A 67 17.33 -33.06 22.96
N GLU A 68 16.58 -34.12 22.64
CA GLU A 68 15.61 -34.09 21.55
C GLU A 68 14.50 -33.05 21.82
N ILE A 69 13.95 -33.01 23.04
CA ILE A 69 12.96 -32.00 23.45
C ILE A 69 13.54 -30.59 23.34
N GLU A 70 14.76 -30.37 23.82
CA GLU A 70 15.43 -29.06 23.73
C GLU A 70 15.65 -28.64 22.26
N SER A 71 15.99 -29.59 21.38
CA SER A 71 16.14 -29.35 19.94
C SER A 71 14.82 -28.99 19.28
N LEU A 72 13.73 -29.68 19.63
CA LEU A 72 12.39 -29.41 19.10
C LEU A 72 11.88 -28.03 19.52
N HIS A 73 12.07 -27.65 20.79
CA HIS A 73 11.75 -26.30 21.24
C HIS A 73 12.59 -25.22 20.51
N ALA A 74 13.83 -25.52 20.14
CA ALA A 74 14.64 -24.59 19.35
C ALA A 74 14.09 -24.41 17.93
N VAL A 75 13.63 -25.50 17.30
CA VAL A 75 12.98 -25.45 15.99
C VAL A 75 11.65 -24.70 16.07
N GLU A 76 10.82 -24.98 17.07
CA GLU A 76 9.56 -24.29 17.32
C GLU A 76 9.75 -22.77 17.40
N ARG A 77 10.65 -22.30 18.28
CA ARG A 77 10.99 -20.87 18.37
C ARG A 77 11.49 -20.30 17.04
N GLY A 78 12.26 -21.06 16.28
CA GLY A 78 12.72 -20.65 14.95
C GLY A 78 11.57 -20.44 13.97
N LEU A 79 10.59 -21.36 13.97
CA LEU A 79 9.40 -21.28 13.15
C LEU A 79 8.48 -20.13 13.56
N GLU A 80 8.26 -19.93 14.87
CA GLU A 80 7.49 -18.80 15.40
C GLU A 80 8.10 -17.46 15.02
N ASN A 81 9.42 -17.32 15.14
CA ASN A 81 10.12 -16.09 14.74
C ASN A 81 10.02 -15.85 13.23
N SER A 82 10.14 -16.90 12.41
CA SER A 82 9.99 -16.81 10.96
C SER A 82 8.57 -16.41 10.56
N LEU A 83 7.56 -17.01 11.21
CA LEU A 83 6.17 -16.66 11.03
C LEU A 83 5.92 -15.19 11.38
N HIS A 84 6.39 -14.75 12.54
CA HIS A 84 6.20 -13.38 12.99
C HIS A 84 6.91 -12.36 12.07
N ALA A 85 8.12 -12.67 11.61
CA ALA A 85 8.84 -11.83 10.65
C ALA A 85 8.08 -11.71 9.31
N SER A 86 7.51 -12.82 8.83
CA SER A 86 6.69 -12.86 7.62
C SER A 86 5.42 -12.03 7.80
N GLU A 87 4.70 -12.21 8.91
CA GLU A 87 3.49 -11.43 9.25
C GLU A 87 3.78 -9.92 9.31
N GLN A 88 4.85 -9.52 10.00
CA GLN A 88 5.28 -8.12 10.05
C GLN A 88 5.63 -7.58 8.67
N HIS A 89 6.32 -8.38 7.85
CA HIS A 89 6.66 -7.97 6.49
C HIS A 89 5.41 -7.71 5.63
N TYR A 90 4.46 -8.65 5.65
CA TYR A 90 3.20 -8.49 4.92
C TYR A 90 2.35 -7.35 5.47
N GLN A 91 2.34 -7.15 6.79
CA GLN A 91 1.63 -6.04 7.40
C GLN A 91 2.19 -4.69 6.93
N MET A 92 3.52 -4.56 6.84
CA MET A 92 4.15 -3.35 6.33
C MET A 92 3.85 -3.13 4.84
N GLN A 93 3.92 -4.20 4.02
CA GLN A 93 3.52 -4.12 2.61
C GLN A 93 2.06 -3.70 2.43
N LEU A 94 1.17 -4.19 3.29
CA LEU A 94 -0.25 -3.81 3.27
C LEU A 94 -0.40 -2.32 3.58
N GLN A 95 0.27 -1.81 4.63
CA GLN A 95 0.24 -0.39 5.00
C GLN A 95 0.79 0.50 3.89
N ASP A 96 1.86 0.08 3.22
CA ASP A 96 2.41 0.82 2.08
C ASP A 96 1.41 0.88 0.92
N LEU A 97 0.74 -0.22 0.61
CA LEU A 97 -0.30 -0.27 -0.42
C LEU A 97 -1.52 0.56 -0.06
N GLU A 98 -1.97 0.52 1.20
CA GLU A 98 -3.05 1.36 1.72
C GLU A 98 -2.71 2.84 1.57
N ALA A 99 -1.49 3.26 1.92
CA ALA A 99 -1.04 4.63 1.75
C ALA A 99 -1.03 5.09 0.28
N VAL A 100 -0.68 4.20 -0.65
CA VAL A 100 -0.75 4.47 -2.10
C VAL A 100 -2.19 4.62 -2.56
N ILE A 101 -3.10 3.73 -2.12
CA ILE A 101 -4.53 3.82 -2.42
C ILE A 101 -5.10 5.15 -1.92
N ASP A 102 -4.83 5.51 -0.66
CA ASP A 102 -5.27 6.77 -0.07
C ASP A 102 -4.71 8.00 -0.81
N GLY A 103 -3.50 7.91 -1.34
CA GLY A 103 -2.91 8.93 -2.21
C GLY A 103 -3.69 9.10 -3.50
N LEU A 104 -3.93 7.99 -4.21
CA LEU A 104 -4.66 7.98 -5.47
C LEU A 104 -6.12 8.40 -5.32
N GLU A 105 -6.79 8.00 -4.25
CA GLU A 105 -8.17 8.42 -3.96
C GLU A 105 -8.27 9.92 -3.74
N ARG A 106 -7.31 10.51 -3.01
CA ARG A 106 -7.22 11.97 -2.83
C ARG A 106 -6.99 12.69 -4.16
N GLU A 107 -6.02 12.25 -4.96
CA GLU A 107 -5.76 12.83 -6.28
C GLU A 107 -7.00 12.75 -7.18
N LEU A 108 -7.69 11.62 -7.19
CA LEU A 108 -8.94 11.44 -7.94
C LEU A 108 -10.02 12.42 -7.47
N GLN A 109 -10.16 12.62 -6.16
CA GLN A 109 -11.11 13.57 -5.58
C GLN A 109 -10.76 15.01 -5.97
N GLU A 110 -9.48 15.39 -5.93
CA GLU A 110 -9.01 16.72 -6.34
C GLU A 110 -9.29 16.99 -7.82
N VAL A 111 -9.03 16.02 -8.70
CA VAL A 111 -9.33 16.14 -10.14
C VAL A 111 -10.83 16.29 -10.38
N ARG A 112 -11.68 15.50 -9.70
CA ARG A 112 -13.14 15.63 -9.79
C ARG A 112 -13.61 17.02 -9.36
N GLN A 113 -13.12 17.54 -8.24
CA GLN A 113 -13.42 18.90 -7.80
C GLN A 113 -12.88 19.97 -8.76
N GLY A 114 -11.75 19.71 -9.42
CA GLY A 114 -11.21 20.56 -10.47
C GLY A 114 -12.14 20.64 -11.68
N ILE A 115 -12.66 19.50 -12.15
CA ILE A 115 -13.60 19.43 -13.27
C ILE A 115 -14.90 20.15 -12.94
N GLU A 116 -15.46 19.93 -11.74
CA GLU A 116 -16.69 20.60 -11.28
C GLU A 116 -16.54 22.14 -11.33
N ARG A 117 -15.40 22.65 -10.82
CA ARG A 117 -15.10 24.09 -10.87
C ARG A 117 -14.96 24.60 -12.31
N GLN A 118 -14.25 23.87 -13.17
CA GLN A 118 -14.12 24.24 -14.58
C GLN A 118 -15.47 24.25 -15.31
N LEU A 119 -16.37 23.34 -14.98
CA LEU A 119 -17.72 23.32 -15.54
C LEU A 119 -18.51 24.58 -15.15
N GLN A 120 -18.46 24.96 -13.87
CA GLN A 120 -19.10 26.18 -13.37
C GLN A 120 -18.53 27.45 -14.03
N GLU A 121 -17.20 27.54 -14.15
CA GLU A 121 -16.53 28.64 -14.85
C GLU A 121 -16.94 28.71 -16.33
N HIS A 122 -17.03 27.56 -16.99
CA HIS A 122 -17.45 27.47 -18.39
C HIS A 122 -18.92 27.90 -18.56
N GLU A 123 -19.83 27.49 -17.68
CA GLU A 123 -21.23 27.93 -17.71
C GLU A 123 -21.37 29.45 -17.53
N MET A 124 -20.62 30.04 -16.59
CA MET A 124 -20.61 31.49 -16.42
C MET A 124 -20.11 32.21 -17.68
N LEU A 125 -19.05 31.68 -18.31
CA LEU A 125 -18.51 32.24 -19.55
C LEU A 125 -19.51 32.09 -20.71
N LEU A 126 -20.21 30.97 -20.80
CA LEU A 126 -21.24 30.75 -21.81
C LEU A 126 -22.40 31.73 -21.63
N ASN A 127 -22.87 31.94 -20.40
CA ASN A 127 -23.93 32.88 -20.10
C ASN A 127 -23.55 34.33 -20.47
N THR A 128 -22.32 34.74 -20.15
CA THR A 128 -21.82 36.07 -20.54
C THR A 128 -21.69 36.21 -22.05
N LYS A 129 -21.17 35.19 -22.75
CA LYS A 129 -21.13 35.15 -24.22
C LYS A 129 -22.53 35.32 -24.82
N MET A 130 -23.52 34.55 -24.35
CA MET A 130 -24.89 34.65 -24.85
C MET A 130 -25.49 36.04 -24.63
N ARG A 131 -25.22 36.69 -23.48
CA ARG A 131 -25.66 38.06 -23.23
C ARG A 131 -25.02 39.05 -24.21
N LEU A 132 -23.71 38.94 -24.45
CA LEU A 132 -23.00 39.78 -25.40
C LEU A 132 -23.50 39.58 -26.84
N GLU A 133 -23.82 38.35 -27.24
CA GLU A 133 -24.41 38.06 -28.55
C GLU A 133 -25.78 38.75 -28.72
N GLN A 134 -26.60 38.78 -27.66
CA GLN A 134 -27.85 39.52 -27.66
C GLN A 134 -27.62 41.03 -27.77
N GLU A 135 -26.70 41.59 -26.98
CA GLU A 135 -26.33 43.01 -27.03
C GLU A 135 -25.86 43.41 -28.44
N ILE A 136 -24.95 42.64 -29.05
CA ILE A 136 -24.49 42.86 -30.44
C ILE A 136 -25.66 42.82 -31.43
N ALA A 137 -26.57 41.86 -31.30
CA ALA A 137 -27.76 41.79 -32.16
C ALA A 137 -28.64 43.03 -32.01
N THR A 138 -28.80 43.56 -30.79
CA THR A 138 -29.53 44.82 -30.57
C THR A 138 -28.81 46.02 -31.15
N TYR A 139 -27.49 46.14 -30.96
CA TYR A 139 -26.70 47.22 -31.54
C TYR A 139 -26.77 47.23 -33.07
N ARG A 140 -26.69 46.05 -33.71
CA ARG A 140 -26.87 45.92 -35.17
C ARG A 140 -28.22 46.44 -35.64
N ARG A 141 -29.32 46.07 -34.97
CA ARG A 141 -30.67 46.57 -35.31
C ARG A 141 -30.81 48.08 -35.13
N LEU A 142 -30.21 48.63 -34.07
CA LEU A 142 -30.23 50.07 -33.82
C LEU A 142 -29.44 50.82 -34.90
N LEU A 143 -28.25 50.33 -35.27
CA LEU A 143 -27.45 50.90 -36.35
C LEU A 143 -28.19 50.85 -37.69
N GLU A 144 -28.79 49.71 -38.05
CA GLU A 144 -29.59 49.58 -39.28
C GLU A 144 -30.76 50.58 -39.32
N LYS A 145 -31.46 50.77 -38.19
CA LYS A 145 -32.52 51.79 -38.09
C LYS A 145 -32.00 53.21 -38.26
N GLU A 146 -30.81 53.49 -37.72
CA GLU A 146 -30.16 54.79 -37.84
C GLU A 146 -29.68 55.05 -39.27
N GLU A 147 -29.10 54.06 -39.95
CA GLU A 147 -28.74 54.12 -41.37
C GLU A 147 -29.97 54.47 -42.23
N ILE A 148 -31.09 53.76 -42.06
CA ILE A 148 -32.35 54.05 -42.75
C ILE A 148 -32.85 55.49 -42.47
N ARG A 149 -32.68 55.98 -41.23
CA ARG A 149 -33.06 57.35 -40.87
C ARG A 149 -32.19 58.37 -41.61
N THR A 150 -30.89 58.13 -41.69
CA THR A 150 -29.96 59.02 -42.42
C THR A 150 -30.21 59.01 -43.92
N GLU A 151 -30.54 57.85 -44.52
CA GLU A 151 -30.89 57.73 -45.93
C GLU A 151 -32.14 58.57 -46.28
N LYS A 152 -33.19 58.50 -45.45
CA LYS A 152 -34.40 59.31 -45.64
C LYS A 152 -34.13 60.81 -45.57
N VAL A 153 -33.28 61.25 -44.62
CA VAL A 153 -32.87 62.66 -44.53
C VAL A 153 -32.12 63.07 -45.79
N ASP A 154 -31.25 62.20 -46.30
CA ASP A 154 -30.51 62.42 -47.54
C ASP A 154 -31.41 62.55 -48.77
N GLU A 155 -32.48 61.74 -48.86
CA GLU A 155 -33.49 61.86 -49.91
C GLU A 155 -34.21 63.21 -49.87
N VAL A 156 -34.67 63.64 -48.69
CA VAL A 156 -35.34 64.93 -48.51
C VAL A 156 -34.42 66.10 -48.88
N ILE A 157 -33.15 66.04 -48.48
CA ILE A 157 -32.16 67.06 -48.84
C ILE A 157 -31.95 67.09 -50.36
N LYS A 158 -31.77 65.93 -51.01
CA LYS A 158 -31.60 65.84 -52.47
C LYS A 158 -32.81 66.41 -53.22
N GLU A 159 -34.02 66.12 -52.75
CA GLU A 159 -35.26 66.65 -53.33
C GLU A 159 -35.35 68.17 -53.16
N TRP A 160 -35.04 68.68 -51.97
CA TRP A 160 -35.01 70.11 -51.68
C TRP A 160 -33.95 70.83 -52.50
N GLU A 161 -32.71 70.34 -52.55
CA GLU A 161 -31.63 70.92 -53.36
C GLU A 161 -31.95 70.88 -54.86
N GLY A 162 -32.57 69.78 -55.32
CA GLY A 162 -33.07 69.64 -56.68
C GLY A 162 -34.17 70.66 -57.00
N SER A 163 -35.01 70.97 -56.02
CA SER A 163 -36.15 71.89 -56.20
C SER A 163 -35.81 73.37 -56.03
N PHE A 164 -34.91 73.69 -55.11
CA PHE A 164 -34.51 75.06 -54.76
C PHE A 164 -33.50 75.63 -55.74
N PHE A 165 -32.56 74.80 -56.24
CA PHE A 165 -31.53 75.24 -57.19
C PHE A 165 -31.84 74.87 -58.66
N LYS A 166 -33.11 74.67 -59.02
CA LYS A 166 -33.55 74.28 -60.39
C LYS A 166 -32.89 75.13 -61.49
N ASP A 167 -32.83 76.44 -61.27
CA ASP A 167 -32.31 77.39 -62.26
C ASP A 167 -30.84 77.76 -62.05
N ASN A 168 -30.15 77.15 -61.07
CA ASN A 168 -28.80 77.55 -60.68
C ASN A 168 -27.87 76.35 -60.37
N PRO A 169 -27.40 75.63 -61.41
CA PRO A 169 -26.65 74.37 -61.24
C PRO A 169 -25.28 74.54 -60.58
N ARG A 170 -24.65 75.72 -60.68
CA ARG A 170 -23.36 76.00 -60.03
C ARG A 170 -23.49 76.09 -58.52
N LEU A 171 -24.56 76.70 -58.02
CA LEU A 171 -24.82 76.79 -56.58
C LEU A 171 -25.23 75.43 -56.00
N ARG A 172 -26.00 74.62 -56.75
CA ARG A 172 -26.29 73.23 -56.39
C ARG A 172 -25.03 72.40 -56.16
N LYS A 173 -24.05 72.48 -57.09
CA LYS A 173 -22.77 71.76 -56.95
C LYS A 173 -21.98 72.22 -55.71
N LYS A 174 -21.98 73.52 -55.41
CA LYS A 174 -21.35 74.07 -54.20
C LYS A 174 -22.05 73.58 -52.93
N SER A 175 -23.39 73.53 -52.92
CA SER A 175 -24.20 72.99 -51.81
C SER A 175 -23.87 71.53 -51.51
N VAL A 176 -23.91 70.67 -52.53
CA VAL A 176 -23.60 69.24 -52.39
C VAL A 176 -22.16 69.02 -51.92
N SER A 177 -21.19 69.79 -52.45
CA SER A 177 -19.79 69.72 -52.00
C SER A 177 -19.67 70.08 -50.52
N LEU A 178 -20.29 71.19 -50.09
CA LEU A 178 -20.24 71.64 -48.70
C LEU A 178 -20.85 70.61 -47.74
N ARG A 179 -21.93 69.94 -48.15
CA ARG A 179 -22.58 68.86 -47.39
C ARG A 179 -21.67 67.64 -47.23
N PHE A 180 -20.99 67.26 -48.31
CA PHE A 180 -20.04 66.14 -48.29
C PHE A 180 -18.84 66.45 -47.38
N ASP A 181 -18.27 67.66 -47.49
CA ASP A 181 -17.17 68.14 -46.64
C ASP A 181 -17.59 68.18 -45.15
N LEU A 182 -18.81 68.63 -44.86
CA LEU A 182 -19.36 68.63 -43.49
C LEU A 182 -19.58 67.22 -42.94
N HIS A 183 -20.03 66.27 -43.76
CA HIS A 183 -20.20 64.87 -43.35
C HIS A 183 -18.86 64.22 -43.02
N LEU A 184 -17.84 64.42 -43.86
CA LEU A 184 -16.47 63.96 -43.61
C LEU A 184 -15.90 64.52 -42.30
N ALA A 185 -16.08 65.82 -42.04
CA ALA A 185 -15.63 66.45 -40.80
C ALA A 185 -16.34 65.87 -39.56
N ALA A 186 -17.64 65.60 -39.64
CA ALA A 186 -18.40 64.99 -38.56
C ALA A 186 -18.01 63.51 -38.31
N THR A 187 -17.65 62.76 -39.36
CA THR A 187 -17.18 61.37 -39.21
C THR A 187 -15.79 61.26 -38.59
N ASP A 188 -14.92 62.27 -38.76
CA ASP A 188 -13.59 62.30 -38.13
C ASP A 188 -13.67 62.61 -36.62
N GLU A 189 -14.61 63.43 -36.16
CA GLU A 189 -14.81 63.69 -34.72
C GLU A 189 -15.29 62.44 -33.95
N GLY A 190 -16.14 61.61 -34.56
CA GLY A 190 -16.62 60.36 -33.95
C GLY A 190 -15.53 59.30 -33.72
N CYS A 191 -14.40 59.38 -34.43
CA CYS A 191 -13.27 58.44 -34.30
C CYS A 191 -12.41 58.71 -33.05
N LEU A 192 -12.52 59.89 -32.42
CA LEU A 192 -11.73 60.26 -31.25
C LEU A 192 -12.37 59.82 -29.92
N GLN A 193 -13.70 59.68 -29.83
CA GLN A 193 -14.35 59.23 -28.59
C GLN A 193 -14.25 57.71 -28.34
N THR A 194 -14.14 56.87 -29.36
CA THR A 194 -14.12 55.39 -29.18
C THR A 194 -12.74 54.83 -28.81
N LYS A 195 -11.70 55.67 -28.73
CA LYS A 195 -10.32 55.25 -28.37
C LYS A 195 -10.05 55.23 -26.87
N GLN A 196 -10.96 55.73 -26.02
CA GLN A 196 -10.72 55.79 -24.57
C GLN A 196 -11.21 54.58 -23.78
N ASP A 197 -12.21 53.83 -24.27
CA ASP A 197 -12.68 52.60 -23.60
C ASP A 197 -11.97 51.37 -24.18
N ASN A 198 -10.68 51.29 -23.87
CA ASN A 198 -9.89 50.08 -24.06
C ASN A 198 -10.45 48.97 -23.17
N LEU A 199 -11.10 47.96 -23.76
CA LEU A 199 -11.27 46.67 -23.10
C LEU A 199 -9.88 46.07 -22.85
N PRO A 200 -9.62 45.46 -21.67
CA PRO A 200 -8.29 44.99 -21.32
C PRO A 200 -7.95 43.72 -22.11
N ASP A 201 -7.22 43.88 -23.23
CA ASP A 201 -6.48 42.81 -23.93
C ASP A 201 -5.43 42.13 -23.02
N ILE A 202 -5.21 42.70 -21.83
CA ILE A 202 -4.37 42.16 -20.76
C ILE A 202 -5.00 40.89 -20.15
N GLU A 203 -6.33 40.82 -20.00
CA GLU A 203 -7.00 39.69 -19.35
C GLU A 203 -6.99 38.43 -20.23
N VAL A 204 -7.25 38.58 -21.53
CA VAL A 204 -7.20 37.46 -22.49
C VAL A 204 -5.77 36.91 -22.64
N ARG A 205 -4.76 37.80 -22.65
CA ARG A 205 -3.34 37.38 -22.66
C ARG A 205 -2.90 36.71 -21.35
N LEU A 206 -3.40 37.14 -20.20
CA LEU A 206 -3.10 36.52 -18.90
C LEU A 206 -3.77 35.15 -18.76
N ILE A 207 -5.01 35.01 -19.22
CA ILE A 207 -5.74 33.73 -19.23
C ILE A 207 -5.03 32.73 -20.15
N MET A 208 -4.63 33.14 -21.36
CA MET A 208 -3.87 32.28 -22.28
C MET A 208 -2.48 31.90 -21.74
N ARG A 209 -1.78 32.80 -21.03
CA ARG A 209 -0.48 32.48 -20.41
C ARG A 209 -0.60 31.48 -19.25
N ARG A 210 -1.69 31.54 -18.47
CA ARG A 210 -1.92 30.64 -17.33
C ARG A 210 -2.25 29.22 -17.79
N SER A 211 -2.94 29.07 -18.92
CA SER A 211 -3.26 27.77 -19.54
C SER A 211 -2.03 27.06 -20.15
N CYS A 212 -0.98 27.80 -20.55
CA CYS A 212 0.25 27.23 -21.08
C CYS A 212 1.29 26.82 -20.01
N SER A 213 1.00 27.05 -18.72
CA SER A 213 1.92 26.73 -17.61
C SER A 213 1.54 25.47 -16.84
N ILE A 214 0.66 24.62 -17.37
CA ILE A 214 0.44 23.27 -16.82
C ILE A 214 1.75 22.50 -17.01
N PRO A 215 2.45 22.08 -15.94
CA PRO A 215 3.66 21.28 -16.08
C PRO A 215 3.31 19.97 -16.78
N SER A 216 3.98 19.68 -17.89
CA SER A 216 3.92 18.37 -18.54
C SER A 216 4.37 17.31 -17.53
N ILE A 217 3.43 16.54 -17.02
CA ILE A 217 3.68 15.39 -16.15
C ILE A 217 4.45 14.37 -16.99
N LYS A 218 5.75 14.28 -16.75
CA LYS A 218 6.62 13.31 -17.41
C LYS A 218 6.27 11.91 -16.87
N PRO A 219 6.04 10.89 -17.71
CA PRO A 219 5.77 9.55 -17.21
C PRO A 219 7.01 9.00 -16.48
N PRO A 220 6.85 8.24 -15.39
CA PRO A 220 7.98 7.68 -14.66
C PRO A 220 8.76 6.73 -15.56
N SER A 221 10.08 6.93 -15.63
CA SER A 221 11.02 6.07 -16.33
C SER A 221 10.97 4.67 -15.74
N ALA A 222 10.71 3.67 -16.58
CA ALA A 222 10.85 2.26 -16.25
C ALA A 222 12.29 1.99 -15.77
N THR A 223 12.43 1.61 -14.51
CA THR A 223 13.65 1.00 -13.97
C THR A 223 13.65 -0.50 -14.29
N SER A 224 14.83 -0.98 -14.70
CA SER A 224 15.20 -2.37 -14.99
C SER A 224 14.89 -3.36 -13.87
#